data_AF-E1ZS34-F1
#
_entry.id   AF-E1ZS34-F1
#
_cell.length_a   1.000
_cell.length_b   1.000
_cell.length_c   1.000
_cell.angle_alpha   90.00
_cell.angle_beta   90.00
_cell.angle_gamma   90.00
#
_symmetry.space_group_name_H-M   'P 1'
#
loop_
_entity.id
_entity.type
_entity.pdbx_description
1 polymer ?
#
loop_
_entity_poly.entity_id
_entity_poly.type
_entity_poly.pdbx_seq_one_letter_code
_entity_poly.pdbx_strand_id
1 'polypeptide(L)'
;MSFRKGDFTAADQAQLTAGRPHVHFIEMTTRYWSLPAFLNESDVGTWLYPKFAVGYRHMIRWFALHIWSFMAEAGYEWVMRLDEDSFIHSHIPYDLVEFMEGRGLQYAYRVDTHEDKHYAVGFQQIVRSHLAMFFRDPYPSALLSHCTPPSLEGLSQDWNHFTFYNNFFLTNVSLWHRPDMRRFLEHVDRTGGIYTHRWGDAPIQTVAVMLFLPEEQVHKFTDWT
;
A
#
# COMPACT_ATOMS: atom_id res chain seq x y z
N MET A 1 7.30 11.42 -9.69
CA MET A 1 6.36 11.18 -10.80
C MET A 1 4.95 11.47 -10.30
N SER A 2 4.11 12.07 -11.13
CA SER A 2 2.66 12.17 -10.87
C SER A 2 1.92 11.20 -11.79
N PHE A 3 1.10 10.32 -11.20
CA PHE A 3 0.26 9.34 -11.91
C PHE A 3 -1.15 9.89 -12.04
N ARG A 4 -1.77 9.78 -13.22
CA ARG A 4 -3.04 10.47 -13.48
C ARG A 4 -4.02 9.71 -14.36
N LYS A 5 -5.28 10.14 -14.27
CA LYS A 5 -6.34 9.93 -15.26
C LYS A 5 -7.02 11.25 -15.65
N GLY A 6 -6.26 12.17 -16.27
CA GLY A 6 -6.83 13.31 -17.00
C GLY A 6 -7.02 14.62 -16.24
N ASP A 7 -6.63 14.73 -14.97
CA ASP A 7 -6.96 15.90 -14.12
C ASP A 7 -6.05 17.13 -14.33
N PHE A 8 -4.91 16.96 -15.01
CA PHE A 8 -4.01 18.07 -15.35
C PHE A 8 -4.07 18.37 -16.84
N THR A 9 -4.39 19.60 -17.22
CA THR A 9 -4.31 20.02 -18.62
C THR A 9 -2.85 20.03 -19.10
N ALA A 10 -2.63 20.18 -20.40
CA ALA A 10 -1.28 20.41 -20.92
C ALA A 10 -0.65 21.70 -20.34
N ALA A 11 -1.48 22.70 -20.06
CA ALA A 11 -1.05 23.95 -19.44
C ALA A 11 -0.60 23.75 -17.98
N ASP A 12 -1.38 23.01 -17.18
CA ASP A 12 -1.02 22.74 -15.78
C ASP A 12 0.30 21.95 -15.68
N GLN A 13 0.47 20.95 -16.55
CA GLN A 13 1.72 20.19 -16.63
C GLN A 13 2.91 21.07 -17.02
N ALA A 14 2.76 21.94 -18.01
CA ALA A 14 3.81 22.87 -18.40
C ALA A 14 4.19 23.81 -17.24
N GLN A 15 3.20 24.29 -16.49
CA GLN A 15 3.44 25.13 -15.31
C GLN A 15 4.15 24.37 -14.18
N LEU A 16 3.75 23.13 -13.91
CA LEU A 16 4.33 22.33 -12.82
C LEU A 16 5.74 21.81 -13.16
N THR A 17 6.03 21.56 -14.43
CA THR A 17 7.35 21.12 -14.91
C THR A 17 8.31 22.27 -15.21
N ALA A 18 7.82 23.51 -15.35
CA ALA A 18 8.66 24.67 -15.63
C ALA A 18 9.78 24.84 -14.58
N GLY A 19 11.03 24.73 -15.03
CA GLY A 19 12.22 24.80 -14.16
C GLY A 19 12.46 23.57 -13.28
N ARG A 20 11.68 22.49 -13.44
CA ARG A 20 11.75 21.26 -12.63
C ARG A 20 11.94 20.03 -13.54
N PRO A 21 13.15 19.82 -14.09
CA PRO A 21 13.39 18.79 -15.11
C PRO A 21 13.17 17.35 -14.63
N HIS A 22 13.17 17.13 -13.31
CA HIS A 22 12.93 15.82 -12.69
C HIS A 22 11.44 15.54 -12.39
N VAL A 23 10.55 16.48 -12.70
CA VAL A 23 9.11 16.29 -12.55
C VAL A 23 8.55 15.71 -13.84
N HIS A 24 8.03 14.50 -13.74
CA HIS A 24 7.43 13.77 -14.86
C HIS A 24 5.97 13.44 -14.56
N PHE A 25 5.11 13.65 -15.55
CA PHE A 25 3.72 13.20 -15.54
C PHE A 25 3.60 11.91 -16.33
N ILE A 26 2.92 10.93 -15.76
CA ILE A 26 2.75 9.61 -16.36
C ILE A 26 1.27 9.34 -16.48
N GLU A 27 0.85 9.12 -17.73
CA GLU A 27 -0.50 8.68 -18.02
C GLU A 27 -0.61 7.18 -17.75
N MET A 28 -1.60 6.81 -16.93
CA MET A 28 -1.84 5.41 -16.61
C MET A 28 -2.49 4.71 -17.79
N THR A 29 -1.80 3.68 -18.31
CA THR A 29 -2.31 2.85 -19.40
C THR A 29 -3.34 1.85 -18.87
N THR A 30 -4.16 1.31 -19.79
CA THR A 30 -5.16 0.28 -19.47
C THR A 30 -4.58 -0.99 -18.84
N ARG A 31 -3.27 -1.28 -19.04
CA ARG A 31 -2.57 -2.42 -18.44
C ARG A 31 -2.77 -2.51 -16.92
N TYR A 32 -2.80 -1.36 -16.25
CA TYR A 32 -2.88 -1.28 -14.79
C TYR A 32 -4.24 -0.77 -14.28
N TRP A 33 -5.07 -0.29 -15.19
CA TRP A 33 -6.32 0.41 -14.88
C TRP A 33 -7.54 -0.32 -15.46
N SER A 34 -7.62 -1.62 -15.18
CA SER A 34 -8.71 -2.50 -15.59
C SER A 34 -9.16 -3.39 -14.44
N LEU A 35 -10.41 -3.87 -14.51
CA LEU A 35 -10.91 -4.88 -13.58
C LEU A 35 -10.15 -6.21 -13.79
N PRO A 36 -9.93 -7.00 -12.73
CA PRO A 36 -9.61 -8.41 -12.87
C PRO A 36 -10.65 -9.12 -13.75
N ALA A 37 -10.23 -10.08 -14.57
CA ALA A 37 -11.09 -10.74 -15.54
C ALA A 37 -12.31 -11.47 -14.95
N PHE A 38 -12.27 -11.79 -13.65
CA PHE A 38 -13.36 -12.44 -12.91
C PHE A 38 -14.36 -11.46 -12.29
N LEU A 39 -14.19 -10.14 -12.50
CA LEU A 39 -15.12 -9.11 -12.03
C LEU A 39 -15.69 -8.34 -13.22
N ASN A 40 -16.93 -7.86 -13.06
CA ASN A 40 -17.61 -7.02 -14.05
C ASN A 40 -18.13 -5.73 -13.41
N GLU A 41 -18.09 -4.62 -14.15
CA GLU A 41 -18.66 -3.34 -13.70
C GLU A 41 -20.18 -3.41 -13.52
N SER A 42 -20.87 -4.29 -14.26
CA SER A 42 -22.31 -4.54 -14.06
C SER A 42 -22.64 -4.99 -12.64
N ASP A 43 -21.68 -5.59 -11.94
CA ASP A 43 -21.89 -6.22 -10.64
C ASP A 43 -21.63 -5.25 -9.49
N VAL A 44 -21.24 -4.00 -9.76
CA VAL A 44 -20.91 -3.00 -8.72
C VAL A 44 -22.02 -2.88 -7.69
N GLY A 45 -23.29 -2.92 -8.10
CA GLY A 45 -24.45 -2.85 -7.20
C GLY A 45 -24.59 -4.05 -6.25
N THR A 46 -23.90 -5.15 -6.51
CA THR A 46 -23.89 -6.38 -5.68
C THR A 46 -22.71 -6.43 -4.72
N TRP A 47 -21.72 -5.57 -4.90
CA TRP A 47 -20.55 -5.51 -4.02
C TRP A 47 -20.95 -5.01 -2.63
N LEU A 48 -20.19 -5.38 -1.60
CA LEU A 48 -20.52 -5.05 -0.20
C LEU A 48 -20.59 -3.53 0.02
N TYR A 49 -19.74 -2.77 -0.67
CA TYR A 49 -19.70 -1.30 -0.57
C TYR A 49 -19.86 -0.62 -1.93
N PRO A 50 -21.07 -0.61 -2.53
CA PRO A 50 -21.27 -0.18 -3.92
C PRO A 50 -21.07 1.34 -4.13
N LYS A 51 -21.08 2.13 -3.04
CA LYS A 51 -20.96 3.60 -3.08
C LYS A 51 -19.61 4.13 -3.59
N PHE A 52 -18.56 3.30 -3.58
CA PHE A 52 -17.23 3.72 -4.03
C PHE A 52 -17.04 3.47 -5.52
N ALA A 53 -16.62 4.50 -6.25
CA ALA A 53 -16.37 4.43 -7.67
C ALA A 53 -15.30 3.38 -8.03
N VAL A 54 -15.44 2.76 -9.20
CA VAL A 54 -14.48 1.78 -9.72
C VAL A 54 -13.08 2.39 -9.87
N GLY A 55 -12.99 3.66 -10.27
CA GLY A 55 -11.72 4.40 -10.35
C GLY A 55 -10.94 4.44 -9.02
N TYR A 56 -11.63 4.66 -7.91
CA TYR A 56 -11.02 4.63 -6.58
C TYR A 56 -10.47 3.24 -6.22
N ARG A 57 -11.14 2.18 -6.69
CA ARG A 57 -10.73 0.80 -6.47
C ARG A 57 -9.55 0.39 -7.33
N HIS A 58 -9.43 0.96 -8.54
CA HIS A 58 -8.20 0.86 -9.34
C HIS A 58 -7.03 1.53 -8.64
N MET A 59 -7.23 2.72 -8.05
CA MET A 59 -6.18 3.42 -7.28
C MET A 59 -5.67 2.53 -6.14
N ILE A 60 -6.58 1.94 -5.36
CA ILE A 60 -6.22 1.02 -4.29
C ILE A 60 -5.38 -0.15 -4.83
N ARG A 61 -5.87 -0.83 -5.88
CA ARG A 61 -5.16 -1.97 -6.47
C ARG A 61 -3.78 -1.56 -7.03
N TRP A 62 -3.70 -0.36 -7.60
CA TRP A 62 -2.46 0.20 -8.13
C TRP A 62 -1.40 0.35 -7.04
N PHE A 63 -1.74 1.03 -5.94
CA PHE A 63 -0.82 1.24 -4.83
C PHE A 63 -0.56 -0.03 -4.00
N ALA A 64 -1.47 -0.99 -3.98
CA ALA A 64 -1.23 -2.26 -3.29
C ALA A 64 -0.30 -3.20 -4.09
N LEU A 65 -0.39 -3.22 -5.43
CA LEU A 65 0.27 -4.25 -6.26
C LEU A 65 1.14 -3.74 -7.42
N HIS A 66 0.61 -2.83 -8.23
CA HIS A 66 1.15 -2.62 -9.58
C HIS A 66 2.29 -1.60 -9.62
N ILE A 67 2.24 -0.61 -8.74
CA ILE A 67 3.25 0.46 -8.66
C ILE A 67 4.67 -0.11 -8.53
N TRP A 68 4.85 -1.24 -7.85
CA TRP A 68 6.17 -1.85 -7.63
C TRP A 68 6.82 -2.36 -8.91
N SER A 69 6.04 -3.02 -9.76
CA SER A 69 6.54 -3.49 -11.06
C SER A 69 6.78 -2.31 -12.00
N PHE A 70 5.87 -1.33 -11.97
CA PHE A 70 6.03 -0.13 -12.77
C PHE A 70 7.32 0.63 -12.43
N MET A 71 7.58 0.87 -11.15
CA MET A 71 8.74 1.63 -10.70
C MET A 71 10.04 0.86 -10.97
N ALA A 72 10.04 -0.47 -10.80
CA ALA A 72 11.17 -1.31 -11.20
C ALA A 72 11.43 -1.28 -12.72
N GLU A 73 10.39 -1.42 -13.55
CA GLU A 73 10.49 -1.31 -15.01
C GLU A 73 11.01 0.09 -15.45
N ALA A 74 10.68 1.13 -14.68
CA ALA A 74 11.16 2.49 -14.90
C ALA A 74 12.57 2.76 -14.32
N GLY A 75 13.22 1.78 -13.69
CA GLY A 75 14.58 1.88 -13.18
C GLY A 75 14.72 2.53 -11.79
N TYR A 76 13.64 2.58 -11.00
CA TYR A 76 13.66 3.12 -9.64
C TYR A 76 13.82 2.02 -8.60
N GLU A 77 14.73 2.22 -7.65
CA GLU A 77 14.99 1.32 -6.53
C GLU A 77 14.19 1.70 -5.27
N TRP A 78 13.79 2.96 -5.16
CA TRP A 78 13.04 3.49 -4.02
C TRP A 78 11.80 4.23 -4.48
N VAL A 79 10.72 4.11 -3.71
CA VAL A 79 9.48 4.86 -3.91
C VAL A 79 9.18 5.63 -2.63
N MET A 80 9.06 6.96 -2.78
CA MET A 80 8.44 7.83 -1.78
C MET A 80 7.07 8.26 -2.29
N ARG A 81 6.00 7.85 -1.61
CA ARG A 81 4.65 8.38 -1.87
C ARG A 81 4.43 9.64 -1.04
N LEU A 82 3.86 10.65 -1.69
CA LEU A 82 3.25 11.80 -1.05
C LEU A 82 1.92 12.03 -1.75
N ASP A 83 0.82 11.92 -1.01
CA ASP A 83 -0.52 12.13 -1.56
C ASP A 83 -0.77 13.61 -1.89
N GLU A 84 -1.75 13.88 -2.75
CA GLU A 84 -2.02 15.22 -3.28
C GLU A 84 -2.47 16.25 -2.23
N ASP A 85 -2.98 15.77 -1.10
CA ASP A 85 -3.40 16.56 0.06
C ASP A 85 -2.37 16.55 1.21
N SER A 86 -1.17 16.02 0.96
CA SER A 86 -0.11 15.92 1.96
C SER A 86 0.85 17.12 1.90
N PHE A 87 1.25 17.61 3.07
CA PHE A 87 2.17 18.73 3.22
C PHE A 87 3.38 18.33 4.07
N ILE A 88 4.56 18.82 3.68
CA ILE A 88 5.77 18.79 4.51
C ILE A 88 5.99 20.23 4.98
N HIS A 89 5.88 20.46 6.28
CA HIS A 89 5.96 21.78 6.90
C HIS A 89 7.38 22.12 7.37
N SER A 90 8.17 21.11 7.73
CA SER A 90 9.52 21.28 8.24
C SER A 90 10.59 20.98 7.18
N HIS A 91 11.73 21.67 7.27
CA HIS A 91 12.91 21.34 6.48
C HIS A 91 13.48 19.98 6.92
N ILE A 92 13.79 19.11 5.95
CA ILE A 92 14.44 17.80 6.17
C ILE A 92 15.93 17.97 5.83
N PRO A 93 16.85 18.00 6.82
CA PRO A 93 18.26 18.37 6.58
C PRO A 93 19.15 17.19 6.14
N TYR A 94 18.57 16.11 5.62
CA TYR A 94 19.28 14.89 5.22
C TYR A 94 18.57 14.20 4.06
N ASP A 95 19.29 13.35 3.34
CA ASP A 95 18.70 12.50 2.30
C ASP A 95 17.99 11.30 2.94
N LEU A 96 16.69 11.17 2.66
CA LEU A 96 15.85 10.13 3.23
C LEU A 96 16.24 8.73 2.74
N VAL A 97 16.68 8.60 1.48
CA VAL A 97 17.09 7.31 0.91
C VAL A 97 18.43 6.89 1.51
N GLU A 98 19.42 7.79 1.58
CA GLU A 98 20.70 7.49 2.24
C GLU A 98 20.50 7.13 3.72
N PHE A 99 19.58 7.80 4.41
CA PHE A 99 19.21 7.46 5.79
C PHE A 99 18.66 6.03 5.90
N MET A 100 17.78 5.63 4.99
CA MET A 100 17.19 4.29 4.99
C MET A 100 18.25 3.22 4.69
N GLU A 101 19.05 3.42 3.65
CA GLU A 101 20.11 2.50 3.21
C GLU A 101 21.19 2.33 4.27
N GLY A 102 21.68 3.44 4.83
CA GLY A 102 22.72 3.43 5.87
C GLY A 102 22.31 2.71 7.16
N ARG A 103 21.01 2.43 7.33
CA ARG A 103 20.43 1.74 8.50
C ARG A 103 19.82 0.38 8.16
N GLY A 104 19.86 -0.05 6.90
CA GLY A 104 19.24 -1.30 6.46
C GLY A 104 17.70 -1.32 6.56
N LEU A 105 17.07 -0.15 6.56
CA LEU A 105 15.61 0.00 6.62
C LEU A 105 14.99 -0.33 5.25
N GLN A 106 13.77 -0.85 5.23
CA GLN A 106 13.09 -1.29 4.00
C GLN A 106 11.74 -0.60 3.77
N TYR A 107 11.10 -0.15 4.85
CA TYR A 107 9.83 0.57 4.80
C TYR A 107 9.80 1.65 5.87
N ALA A 108 9.33 2.83 5.51
CA ALA A 108 9.14 3.92 6.45
C ALA A 108 7.83 4.66 6.22
N TYR A 109 7.30 5.21 7.31
CA TYR A 109 6.03 5.90 7.35
C TYR A 109 6.05 6.98 8.44
N ARG A 110 4.94 7.70 8.63
CA ARG A 110 4.85 8.85 9.54
C ARG A 110 3.75 8.75 10.58
N VAL A 111 2.57 8.30 10.18
CA VAL A 111 1.36 8.35 10.99
C VAL A 111 0.84 6.94 11.20
N ASP A 112 0.61 6.60 12.46
CA ASP A 112 -0.15 5.41 12.83
C ASP A 112 -1.63 5.74 12.69
N THR A 113 -2.41 4.85 12.09
CA THR A 113 -3.86 4.94 12.06
C THR A 113 -4.48 3.56 12.29
N HIS A 114 -5.80 3.50 12.31
CA HIS A 114 -6.55 2.25 12.34
C HIS A 114 -7.57 2.28 11.21
N GLU A 115 -7.56 1.27 10.34
CA GLU A 115 -8.56 1.15 9.28
C GLU A 115 -9.94 0.98 9.91
N ASP A 116 -10.95 1.58 9.28
CA ASP A 116 -12.32 1.42 9.75
C ASP A 116 -12.70 -0.06 9.65
N LYS A 117 -13.06 -0.68 10.79
CA LYS A 117 -13.50 -2.08 10.85
C LYS A 117 -14.63 -2.39 9.86
N HIS A 118 -15.43 -1.39 9.49
CA HIS A 118 -16.44 -1.51 8.45
C HIS A 118 -15.80 -1.89 7.11
N TYR A 119 -14.70 -1.25 6.70
CA TYR A 119 -14.01 -1.56 5.44
C TYR A 119 -13.00 -2.70 5.55
N ALA A 120 -12.75 -3.25 6.74
CA ALA A 120 -11.86 -4.39 6.93
C ALA A 120 -12.57 -5.77 6.94
N VAL A 121 -13.91 -5.79 6.79
CA VAL A 121 -14.70 -7.04 6.81
C VAL A 121 -14.16 -8.06 5.81
N GLY A 122 -13.89 -9.27 6.30
CA GLY A 122 -13.38 -10.38 5.47
C GLY A 122 -11.86 -10.40 5.31
N PHE A 123 -11.17 -9.28 5.56
CA PHE A 123 -9.74 -9.16 5.28
C PHE A 123 -8.91 -10.05 6.22
N GLN A 124 -9.22 -10.08 7.51
CA GLN A 124 -8.51 -10.90 8.49
C GLN A 124 -8.61 -12.41 8.20
N GLN A 125 -9.71 -12.87 7.59
CA GLN A 125 -9.85 -14.25 7.15
C GLN A 125 -8.89 -14.57 6.00
N ILE A 126 -8.67 -13.63 5.08
CA ILE A 126 -7.68 -13.78 4.01
C ILE A 126 -6.26 -13.81 4.58
N VAL A 127 -5.94 -12.93 5.52
CA VAL A 127 -4.64 -12.93 6.22
C VAL A 127 -4.41 -14.27 6.93
N ARG A 128 -5.39 -14.73 7.71
CA ARG A 128 -5.32 -16.02 8.41
C ARG A 128 -5.18 -17.20 7.45
N SER A 129 -5.89 -17.19 6.32
CA SER A 129 -5.76 -18.24 5.30
C SER A 129 -4.36 -18.26 4.69
N HIS A 130 -3.76 -17.09 4.46
CA HIS A 130 -2.39 -16.99 3.96
C HIS A 130 -1.38 -17.54 4.98
N LEU A 131 -1.51 -17.16 6.25
CA LEU A 131 -0.70 -17.70 7.34
C LEU A 131 -0.79 -19.23 7.41
N ALA A 132 -2.00 -19.79 7.36
CA ALA A 132 -2.22 -21.23 7.41
C ALA A 132 -1.59 -21.99 6.22
N MET A 133 -1.51 -21.36 5.04
CA MET A 133 -0.94 -21.99 3.84
C MET A 133 0.58 -21.90 3.77
N PHE A 134 1.18 -20.82 4.27
CA PHE A 134 2.58 -20.48 3.95
C PHE A 134 3.49 -20.27 5.16
N PHE A 135 2.95 -20.16 6.37
CA PHE A 135 3.73 -19.96 7.59
C PHE A 135 3.73 -21.22 8.45
N ARG A 136 4.77 -21.32 9.28
CA ARG A 136 4.85 -22.28 10.38
C ARG A 136 5.03 -21.50 11.66
N ASP A 137 4.64 -22.11 12.78
CA ASP A 137 4.88 -21.55 14.10
C ASP A 137 6.41 -21.37 14.34
N PRO A 138 6.86 -20.24 14.91
CA PRO A 138 6.07 -19.09 15.36
C PRO A 138 5.60 -18.17 14.22
N TYR A 139 4.38 -17.64 14.33
CA TYR A 139 3.85 -16.63 13.42
C TYR A 139 4.46 -15.24 13.69
N PRO A 140 4.45 -14.32 12.70
CA PRO A 140 5.03 -12.98 12.85
C PRO A 140 4.44 -12.20 14.03
N SER A 141 5.28 -11.86 15.01
CA SER A 141 4.86 -11.13 16.22
C SER A 141 4.39 -9.71 15.91
N ALA A 142 4.97 -9.07 14.89
CA ALA A 142 4.63 -7.70 14.50
C ALA A 142 3.15 -7.55 14.14
N LEU A 143 2.55 -8.55 13.48
CA LEU A 143 1.11 -8.55 13.21
C LEU A 143 0.30 -8.93 14.46
N LEU A 144 0.71 -9.99 15.16
CA LEU A 144 -0.07 -10.56 16.25
C LEU A 144 -0.08 -9.69 17.51
N SER A 145 0.89 -8.80 17.71
CA SER A 145 0.90 -7.83 18.81
C SER A 145 -0.29 -6.85 18.76
N HIS A 146 -0.91 -6.70 17.59
CA HIS A 146 -2.11 -5.89 17.35
C HIS A 146 -3.42 -6.67 17.56
N CYS A 147 -3.35 -7.89 18.07
CA CYS A 147 -4.49 -8.76 18.33
C CYS A 147 -4.67 -9.02 19.83
N THR A 148 -5.92 -9.17 20.26
CA THR A 148 -6.26 -9.54 21.65
C THR A 148 -7.00 -10.88 21.68
N PRO A 149 -6.42 -11.97 22.20
CA PRO A 149 -5.03 -12.13 22.65
C PRO A 149 -4.03 -12.16 21.47
N PRO A 150 -2.72 -11.89 21.69
CA PRO A 150 -1.72 -11.79 20.63
C PRO A 150 -1.41 -13.15 19.99
N SER A 151 -2.29 -13.57 19.09
CA SER A 151 -2.41 -14.93 18.59
C SER A 151 -3.25 -14.99 17.32
N LEU A 152 -3.24 -16.12 16.63
CA LEU A 152 -4.15 -16.36 15.51
C LEU A 152 -5.65 -16.32 15.91
N GLU A 153 -5.96 -16.61 17.18
CA GLU A 153 -7.31 -16.48 17.72
C GLU A 153 -7.72 -15.01 17.79
N GLY A 154 -6.88 -14.16 18.38
CA GLY A 154 -7.10 -12.72 18.45
C GLY A 154 -7.19 -12.09 17.06
N LEU A 155 -6.40 -12.54 16.08
CA LEU A 155 -6.53 -12.07 14.68
C LEU A 155 -7.93 -12.29 14.12
N SER A 156 -8.64 -13.32 14.60
CA SER A 156 -10.00 -13.66 14.14
C SER A 156 -11.10 -12.95 14.94
N GLN A 157 -10.82 -12.56 16.18
CA GLN A 157 -11.81 -12.06 17.14
C GLN A 157 -11.69 -10.55 17.38
N ASP A 158 -10.47 -10.09 17.66
CA ASP A 158 -10.17 -8.72 18.11
C ASP A 158 -8.80 -8.28 17.58
N TRP A 159 -8.76 -7.95 16.29
CA TRP A 159 -7.65 -7.23 15.67
C TRP A 159 -7.97 -5.75 15.64
N ASN A 160 -7.07 -4.91 16.13
CA ASN A 160 -7.32 -3.48 16.23
C ASN A 160 -7.29 -2.73 14.88
N HIS A 161 -6.93 -3.40 13.78
CA HIS A 161 -6.79 -2.85 12.43
C HIS A 161 -5.72 -1.75 12.29
N PHE A 162 -4.67 -1.81 13.11
CA PHE A 162 -3.52 -0.92 12.99
C PHE A 162 -3.00 -0.87 11.54
N THR A 163 -2.71 0.33 11.08
CA THR A 163 -2.37 0.63 9.68
C THR A 163 -1.33 1.74 9.64
N PHE A 164 -0.27 1.55 8.85
CA PHE A 164 0.61 2.64 8.45
C PHE A 164 -0.17 3.56 7.50
N TYR A 165 -0.38 4.82 7.89
CA TYR A 165 -1.09 5.78 7.04
C TYR A 165 -0.24 6.13 5.83
N ASN A 166 -0.50 5.45 4.71
CA ASN A 166 0.41 5.38 3.58
C ASN A 166 0.24 6.51 2.56
N ASN A 167 -0.53 7.56 2.88
CA ASN A 167 -0.48 8.85 2.16
C ASN A 167 0.96 9.39 2.14
N PHE A 168 1.77 9.04 3.15
CA PHE A 168 3.22 9.06 3.06
C PHE A 168 3.81 7.66 3.34
N PHE A 169 4.69 7.20 2.46
CA PHE A 169 5.63 6.11 2.76
C PHE A 169 6.93 6.29 1.97
N LEU A 170 8.02 5.68 2.44
CA LEU A 170 9.27 5.48 1.70
C LEU A 170 9.68 4.02 1.78
N THR A 171 9.90 3.36 0.65
CA THR A 171 10.18 1.92 0.62
C THR A 171 11.09 1.51 -0.52
N ASN A 172 11.89 0.47 -0.27
CA ASN A 172 12.70 -0.18 -1.29
C ASN A 172 11.80 -1.00 -2.21
N VAL A 173 11.90 -0.82 -3.53
CA VAL A 173 11.06 -1.49 -4.52
C VAL A 173 11.29 -3.01 -4.55
N SER A 174 12.52 -3.46 -4.32
CA SER A 174 12.87 -4.90 -4.37
C SER A 174 12.16 -5.71 -3.29
N LEU A 175 11.82 -5.09 -2.15
CA LEU A 175 11.01 -5.66 -1.08
C LEU A 175 9.71 -6.27 -1.62
N TRP A 176 9.03 -5.52 -2.47
CA TRP A 176 7.71 -5.85 -3.01
C TRP A 176 7.75 -6.94 -4.09
N HIS A 177 8.93 -7.17 -4.67
CA HIS A 177 9.19 -8.24 -5.64
C HIS A 177 9.63 -9.55 -4.99
N ARG A 178 9.89 -9.57 -3.67
CA ARG A 178 10.21 -10.82 -2.98
C ARG A 178 9.08 -11.84 -3.19
N PRO A 179 9.40 -13.11 -3.47
CA PRO A 179 8.38 -14.11 -3.80
C PRO A 179 7.32 -14.33 -2.72
N ASP A 180 7.66 -14.16 -1.45
CA ASP A 180 6.75 -14.26 -0.30
C ASP A 180 5.77 -13.08 -0.23
N MET A 181 6.28 -11.85 -0.28
CA MET A 181 5.50 -10.62 -0.33
C MET A 181 4.52 -10.62 -1.52
N ARG A 182 5.05 -10.89 -2.72
CA ARG A 182 4.24 -10.93 -3.95
C ARG A 182 3.12 -11.97 -3.87
N ARG A 183 3.40 -13.15 -3.29
CA ARG A 183 2.41 -14.21 -3.11
C ARG A 183 1.27 -13.78 -2.19
N PHE A 184 1.55 -13.02 -1.13
CA PHE A 184 0.50 -12.46 -0.27
C PHE A 184 -0.36 -11.45 -1.01
N LEU A 185 0.27 -10.49 -1.70
CA LEU A 185 -0.45 -9.47 -2.46
C LEU A 185 -1.34 -10.11 -3.54
N GLU A 186 -0.81 -11.08 -4.30
CA GLU A 186 -1.58 -11.83 -5.29
C GLU A 186 -2.72 -12.67 -4.65
N HIS A 187 -2.50 -13.23 -3.46
CA HIS A 187 -3.55 -13.94 -2.72
C HIS A 187 -4.71 -13.01 -2.38
N VAL A 188 -4.41 -11.80 -1.91
CA VAL A 188 -5.42 -10.75 -1.66
C VAL A 188 -6.13 -10.34 -2.95
N ASP A 189 -5.39 -10.06 -4.03
CA ASP A 189 -5.97 -9.59 -5.30
C ASP A 189 -6.92 -10.61 -5.93
N ARG A 190 -6.59 -11.91 -5.86
CA ARG A 190 -7.41 -13.00 -6.40
C ARG A 190 -8.77 -13.17 -5.71
N THR A 191 -8.95 -12.61 -4.51
CA THR A 191 -10.26 -12.62 -3.84
C THR A 191 -11.26 -11.62 -4.43
N GLY A 192 -10.77 -10.61 -5.16
CA GLY A 192 -11.56 -9.46 -5.58
C GLY A 192 -11.94 -8.50 -4.45
N GLY A 193 -11.49 -8.71 -3.21
CA GLY A 193 -11.87 -7.94 -2.02
C GLY A 193 -11.54 -6.44 -2.09
N ILE A 194 -10.50 -6.06 -2.82
CA ILE A 194 -10.20 -4.65 -3.14
C ILE A 194 -11.42 -3.98 -3.82
N TYR A 195 -12.11 -4.70 -4.70
CA TYR A 195 -13.29 -4.21 -5.41
C TYR A 195 -14.59 -4.48 -4.67
N THR A 196 -14.77 -5.68 -4.13
CA THR A 196 -16.05 -6.05 -3.53
C THR A 196 -16.21 -5.50 -2.11
N HIS A 197 -15.11 -5.39 -1.36
CA HIS A 197 -15.08 -4.99 0.06
C HIS A 197 -14.33 -3.66 0.33
N ARG A 198 -13.72 -3.05 -0.69
CA ARG A 198 -12.91 -1.81 -0.53
C ARG A 198 -11.75 -1.99 0.46
N TRP A 199 -11.10 -3.15 0.48
CA TRP A 199 -9.88 -3.29 1.27
C TRP A 199 -8.82 -2.31 0.75
N GLY A 200 -8.45 -1.33 1.57
CA GLY A 200 -7.53 -0.26 1.20
C GLY A 200 -6.10 -0.75 0.98
N ASP A 201 -5.31 0.04 0.26
CA ASP A 201 -3.90 -0.25 0.02
C ASP A 201 -3.07 -0.08 1.30
N ALA A 202 -3.42 0.89 2.16
CA ALA A 202 -2.77 1.10 3.45
C ALA A 202 -2.81 -0.15 4.37
N PRO A 203 -3.97 -0.76 4.69
CA PRO A 203 -4.01 -1.97 5.51
C PRO A 203 -3.39 -3.18 4.79
N ILE A 204 -3.50 -3.28 3.45
CA ILE A 204 -2.86 -4.36 2.68
C ILE A 204 -1.33 -4.27 2.79
N GLN A 205 -0.75 -3.10 2.55
CA GLN A 205 0.69 -2.86 2.69
C GLN A 205 1.15 -3.07 4.13
N THR A 206 0.38 -2.59 5.12
CA THR A 206 0.73 -2.74 6.54
C THR A 206 0.84 -4.21 6.92
N VAL A 207 -0.16 -5.02 6.58
CA VAL A 207 -0.11 -6.46 6.85
C VAL A 207 1.05 -7.10 6.10
N ALA A 208 1.28 -6.77 4.84
CA ALA A 208 2.39 -7.32 4.07
C ALA A 208 3.75 -7.02 4.75
N VAL A 209 3.97 -5.77 5.16
CA VAL A 209 5.17 -5.35 5.90
C VAL A 209 5.30 -6.13 7.22
N MET A 210 4.24 -6.19 8.04
CA MET A 210 4.27 -6.90 9.34
C MET A 210 4.47 -8.41 9.22
N LEU A 211 4.10 -9.01 8.08
CA LEU A 211 4.29 -10.43 7.83
C LEU A 211 5.71 -10.78 7.39
N PHE A 212 6.37 -9.90 6.63
CA PHE A 212 7.58 -10.25 5.88
C PHE A 212 8.82 -9.40 6.20
N LEU A 213 8.67 -8.34 7.00
CA LEU A 213 9.77 -7.54 7.50
C LEU A 213 9.94 -7.71 9.02
N PRO A 214 11.19 -7.87 9.48
CA PRO A 214 11.53 -7.63 10.88
C PRO A 214 11.21 -6.19 11.29
N GLU A 215 10.80 -5.99 12.55
CA GLU A 215 10.41 -4.67 13.07
C GLU A 215 11.57 -3.65 12.97
N GLU A 216 12.82 -4.11 13.10
CA GLU A 216 14.01 -3.26 12.99
C GLU A 216 14.25 -2.71 11.57
N GLN A 217 13.59 -3.27 10.54
CA GLN A 217 13.65 -2.77 9.16
C GLN A 217 12.52 -1.79 8.82
N VAL A 218 11.64 -1.51 9.80
CA VAL A 218 10.53 -0.57 9.65
C VAL A 218 10.82 0.69 10.47
N HIS A 219 10.64 1.87 9.88
CA HIS A 219 10.93 3.14 10.55
C HIS A 219 9.76 4.10 10.53
N LYS A 220 9.47 4.72 11.69
CA LYS A 220 8.52 5.82 11.80
C LYS A 220 9.27 7.14 11.92
N PHE A 221 9.16 7.99 10.91
CA PHE A 221 9.72 9.35 10.98
C PHE A 221 8.92 10.20 11.97
N THR A 222 9.61 10.85 12.89
CA THR A 222 9.02 11.71 13.94
C THR A 222 9.71 13.07 14.07
N ASP A 223 10.77 13.30 13.31
CA ASP A 223 11.74 14.40 13.45
C ASP A 223 11.45 15.61 12.56
N TRP A 224 10.50 15.49 11.63
CA TRP A 224 9.95 16.59 10.84
C TRP A 224 8.42 16.64 10.99
N THR A 225 7.73 17.58 10.36
CA THR A 225 6.27 17.69 10.35
C THR A 225 5.77 18.03 8.96
#